data_AF-A0AAU0F139-F1
#
_entry.id   AF-A0AAU0F139-F1
#
_cell.length_a   1.000
_cell.length_b   1.000
_cell.length_c   1.000
_cell.angle_alpha   90.00
_cell.angle_beta   90.00
_cell.angle_gamma   90.00
#
_symmetry.space_group_name_H-M   'P 1'
#
loop_
_entity.id
_entity.type
_entity.pdbx_description
1 polymer ?
#
loop_
_entity_poly.entity_id
_entity_poly.type
_entity_poly.pdbx_seq_one_letter_code
_entity_poly.pdbx_strand_id
1 'polypeptide(L)'
;MRKIFLLLLSASVVISCSRGGSKSAGKPGSKGELIPKGKASSFVAERPYGMVAIPGGSFVMGVADQDMTNMPEKAPLKTVTVSSFFMDETEVTNAQYREFINYVRDSIARTLLAEAAGDAGGTGNGTGIADYAYLAKKADNATPYQEYLESQGGRDGYDDSKRLDWSVPLHWNTSDYPDVQYAEILESMYLPKAERINNERIIDSRKLKYAYQWEDIESAVKDKSRGEKYLKKESIAIYPDTTVWVKDFNYAYKRRPL
;
A
#
# COMPACT_ATOMS: atom_id res chain seq x y z
N MET A 1 40.01 -67.44 -38.19
CA MET A 1 40.29 -67.08 -36.77
C MET A 1 40.80 -65.64 -36.54
N ARG A 2 41.06 -64.82 -37.58
CA ARG A 2 41.51 -63.42 -37.40
C ARG A 2 40.37 -62.38 -37.26
N LYS A 3 39.11 -62.74 -37.56
CA LYS A 3 37.94 -61.84 -37.40
C LYS A 3 37.16 -62.02 -36.09
N ILE A 4 37.36 -63.14 -35.38
CA ILE A 4 36.77 -63.37 -34.04
C ILE A 4 37.52 -62.61 -32.94
N PHE A 5 38.84 -62.41 -33.10
CA PHE A 5 39.65 -61.71 -32.10
C PHE A 5 39.34 -60.20 -32.01
N LEU A 6 38.95 -59.58 -33.13
CA LEU A 6 38.51 -58.17 -33.16
C LEU A 6 37.12 -57.96 -32.55
N LEU A 7 36.27 -58.99 -32.53
CA LEU A 7 34.92 -58.94 -31.95
C LEU A 7 34.93 -59.17 -30.43
N LEU A 8 35.91 -59.90 -29.91
CA LEU A 8 36.14 -60.04 -28.47
C LEU A 8 36.82 -58.82 -27.84
N LEU A 9 37.64 -58.09 -28.60
CA LEU A 9 38.30 -56.86 -28.15
C LEU A 9 37.34 -55.65 -28.08
N SER A 10 36.28 -55.62 -28.89
CA SER A 10 35.23 -54.59 -28.78
C SER A 10 34.26 -54.85 -27.62
N ALA A 11 34.09 -56.11 -27.21
CA ALA A 11 33.23 -56.48 -26.09
C ALA A 11 33.85 -56.19 -24.70
N SER A 12 35.17 -56.05 -24.59
CA SER A 12 35.84 -55.73 -23.31
C SER A 12 35.86 -54.23 -22.99
N VAL A 13 35.67 -53.35 -23.97
CA VAL A 13 35.63 -51.89 -23.77
C VAL A 13 34.29 -51.42 -23.19
N VAL A 14 33.20 -52.15 -23.41
CA VAL A 14 31.86 -51.79 -22.91
C VAL A 14 31.58 -52.17 -21.45
N ILE A 15 32.46 -52.95 -20.80
CA ILE A 15 32.25 -53.43 -19.42
C ILE A 15 33.07 -52.61 -18.38
N SER A 16 33.91 -51.67 -18.81
CA SER A 16 34.81 -50.91 -17.90
C SER A 16 34.29 -49.53 -17.46
N CYS A 17 32.97 -49.30 -17.43
CA CYS A 17 32.40 -48.05 -16.91
C CYS A 17 31.16 -48.24 -16.01
N SER A 18 31.15 -49.27 -15.15
CA SER A 18 30.11 -49.41 -14.12
C SER A 18 30.67 -49.81 -12.76
N ARG A 19 31.58 -48.99 -12.20
CA ARG A 19 31.88 -49.01 -10.75
C ARG A 19 32.50 -47.71 -10.27
N GLY A 20 31.65 -46.71 -10.03
CA GLY A 20 32.01 -45.48 -9.34
C GLY A 20 30.82 -45.06 -8.49
N GLY A 21 31.00 -45.05 -7.16
CA GLY A 21 29.94 -44.91 -6.18
C GLY A 21 29.07 -43.67 -6.34
N SER A 22 27.79 -43.83 -6.01
CA SER A 22 26.82 -42.74 -5.89
C SER A 22 27.23 -41.80 -4.75
N LYS A 23 28.03 -40.79 -5.09
CA LYS A 23 28.13 -39.52 -4.35
C LYS A 23 28.23 -38.39 -5.37
N SER A 24 27.09 -37.82 -5.73
CA SER A 24 27.05 -36.45 -6.24
C SER A 24 25.72 -35.81 -5.87
N ALA A 25 25.65 -35.37 -4.61
CA ALA A 25 25.02 -34.09 -4.37
C ALA A 25 25.95 -33.02 -4.97
N GLY A 26 25.41 -32.18 -5.84
CA GLY A 26 25.94 -30.85 -6.14
C GLY A 26 26.77 -30.72 -7.41
N LYS A 27 26.11 -30.46 -8.55
CA LYS A 27 26.61 -29.52 -9.56
C LYS A 27 25.44 -28.69 -10.11
N PRO A 28 25.35 -27.42 -9.68
CA PRO A 28 25.72 -26.31 -10.53
C PRO A 28 27.00 -25.63 -10.00
N GLY A 29 28.02 -25.48 -10.85
CA GLY A 29 29.21 -24.62 -10.67
C GLY A 29 30.02 -24.78 -9.37
N SER A 30 31.06 -25.61 -9.36
CA SER A 30 31.99 -25.78 -8.23
C SER A 30 32.99 -24.62 -8.03
N LYS A 31 32.61 -23.39 -8.39
CA LYS A 31 33.41 -22.17 -8.23
C LYS A 31 32.73 -21.10 -7.35
N GLY A 32 31.64 -21.45 -6.67
CA GLY A 32 30.89 -20.51 -5.84
C GLY A 32 30.14 -19.45 -6.64
N GLU A 33 29.98 -19.65 -7.95
CA GLU A 33 29.24 -18.75 -8.82
C GLU A 33 27.74 -18.91 -8.56
N LEU A 34 27.08 -17.80 -8.23
CA LEU A 34 25.63 -17.75 -8.05
C LEU A 34 24.96 -17.79 -9.43
N ILE A 35 24.53 -18.99 -9.85
CA ILE A 35 23.75 -19.16 -11.09
C ILE A 35 22.26 -19.17 -10.71
N PRO A 36 21.43 -18.22 -11.20
CA PRO A 36 20.00 -18.24 -10.92
C PRO A 36 19.36 -19.51 -11.53
N LYS A 37 18.76 -20.33 -10.66
CA LYS A 37 18.25 -21.67 -11.01
C LYS A 37 16.84 -21.65 -11.65
N GLY A 38 16.23 -20.48 -11.80
CA GLY A 38 14.86 -20.31 -12.31
C GLY A 38 14.80 -19.50 -13.60
N LYS A 39 13.78 -19.75 -14.43
CA LYS A 39 13.40 -18.81 -15.48
C LYS A 39 12.98 -17.51 -14.80
N ALA A 40 13.75 -16.44 -14.98
CA ALA A 40 13.29 -15.11 -14.60
C ALA A 40 12.05 -14.80 -15.45
N SER A 41 10.89 -14.66 -14.82
CA SER A 41 9.77 -14.00 -15.48
C SER A 41 10.24 -12.58 -15.80
N SER A 42 10.22 -12.21 -17.08
CA SER A 42 10.43 -10.80 -17.45
C SER A 42 9.31 -10.00 -16.80
N PHE A 43 9.66 -9.08 -15.90
CA PHE A 43 8.69 -8.17 -15.31
C PHE A 43 8.12 -7.30 -16.43
N VAL A 44 6.87 -7.54 -16.80
CA VAL A 44 6.11 -6.67 -17.68
C VAL A 44 5.32 -5.74 -16.77
N ALA A 45 5.68 -4.46 -16.77
CA ALA A 45 4.89 -3.45 -16.09
C ALA A 45 3.56 -3.31 -16.84
N GLU A 46 2.52 -4.00 -16.36
CA GLU A 46 1.18 -3.81 -16.88
C GLU A 46 0.71 -2.40 -16.54
N ARG A 47 0.16 -1.72 -17.55
CA ARG A 47 -0.26 -0.32 -17.40
C ARG A 47 -1.51 -0.26 -16.51
N PRO A 48 -1.49 0.49 -15.39
CA PRO A 48 -2.68 0.69 -14.58
C PRO A 48 -3.81 1.32 -15.38
N TYR A 49 -5.04 0.98 -15.03
CA TYR A 49 -6.23 1.53 -15.69
C TYR A 49 -6.31 3.05 -15.52
N GLY A 50 -6.60 3.78 -16.60
CA GLY A 50 -6.70 5.24 -16.59
C GLY A 50 -5.37 6.00 -16.57
N MET A 51 -4.23 5.30 -16.68
CA MET A 51 -2.89 5.90 -16.72
C MET A 51 -2.21 5.71 -18.08
N VAL A 52 -1.30 6.64 -18.40
CA VAL A 52 -0.43 6.65 -19.58
C VAL A 52 1.02 6.52 -19.13
N ALA A 53 1.80 5.72 -19.88
CA ALA A 53 3.24 5.57 -19.62
C ALA A 53 4.01 6.77 -20.22
N ILE A 54 4.74 7.48 -19.38
CA ILE A 54 5.63 8.57 -19.79
C ILE A 54 7.06 8.01 -19.88
N PRO A 55 7.68 8.03 -21.07
CA PRO A 55 9.05 7.56 -21.22
C PRO A 55 10.01 8.46 -20.45
N GLY A 56 11.06 7.84 -19.89
CA GLY A 56 12.12 8.59 -19.23
C GLY A 56 12.89 9.44 -20.24
N GLY A 57 13.30 10.64 -19.82
CA GLY A 57 13.98 11.59 -20.68
C GLY A 57 14.39 12.85 -19.93
N SER A 58 15.03 13.77 -20.65
CA SER A 58 15.35 15.11 -20.15
C SER A 58 14.50 16.15 -20.87
N PHE A 59 13.98 17.11 -20.13
CA PHE A 59 13.27 18.26 -20.68
C PHE A 59 13.67 19.54 -19.94
N VAL A 60 13.51 20.69 -20.59
CA VAL A 60 13.76 22.00 -19.98
C VAL A 60 12.47 22.46 -19.31
N MET A 61 12.49 22.58 -17.99
CA MET A 61 11.38 23.05 -17.15
C MET A 61 11.57 24.54 -16.84
N GLY A 62 10.50 25.32 -16.88
CA GLY A 62 10.50 26.74 -16.51
C GLY A 62 9.80 27.59 -17.57
N VAL A 63 9.60 28.86 -17.25
CA VAL A 63 8.95 29.80 -18.17
C VAL A 63 10.00 30.28 -19.18
N ALA A 64 9.80 29.98 -20.46
CA ALA A 64 10.69 30.42 -21.54
C ALA A 64 10.39 31.86 -22.03
N ASP A 65 9.16 32.33 -21.83
CA ASP A 65 8.72 33.63 -22.32
C ASP A 65 9.09 34.78 -21.39
N GLN A 66 9.72 35.80 -22.00
CA GLN A 66 10.13 37.04 -21.35
C GLN A 66 8.92 37.97 -21.20
N ASP A 67 8.09 37.70 -20.20
CA ASP A 67 7.01 38.61 -19.81
C ASP A 67 7.58 39.82 -19.04
N MET A 68 7.20 41.00 -19.50
CA MET A 68 7.67 42.30 -19.00
C MET A 68 7.22 42.62 -17.56
N THR A 69 6.34 41.82 -16.96
CA THR A 69 5.74 42.10 -15.64
C THR A 69 6.52 41.61 -14.41
N ASN A 70 7.71 41.01 -14.57
CA ASN A 70 8.68 40.75 -13.50
C ASN A 70 8.08 40.18 -12.18
N MET A 71 7.11 39.27 -12.30
CA MET A 71 6.55 38.58 -11.13
C MET A 71 7.63 37.69 -10.48
N PRO A 72 7.79 37.73 -9.14
CA PRO A 72 8.85 37.02 -8.43
C PRO A 72 8.73 35.49 -8.42
N GLU A 73 7.64 34.92 -8.93
CA GLU A 73 7.37 33.47 -8.93
C GLU A 73 7.81 32.74 -10.21
N LYS A 74 8.62 33.36 -11.09
CA LYS A 74 9.09 32.67 -12.29
C LYS A 74 10.34 31.83 -12.00
N ALA A 75 10.16 30.52 -11.90
CA ALA A 75 11.25 29.56 -11.80
C ALA A 75 12.15 29.65 -13.06
N PRO A 76 13.49 29.72 -12.90
CA PRO A 76 14.42 29.78 -14.02
C PRO A 76 14.39 28.48 -14.83
N LEU A 77 14.72 28.57 -16.13
CA LEU A 77 14.84 27.41 -17.01
C LEU A 77 15.89 26.44 -16.47
N LYS A 78 15.46 25.21 -16.15
CA LYS A 78 16.31 24.14 -15.64
C LYS A 78 16.04 22.85 -16.40
N THR A 79 17.10 22.21 -16.90
CA THR A 79 16.99 20.86 -17.47
C THR A 79 16.81 19.85 -16.35
N VAL A 80 15.71 19.11 -16.39
CA VAL A 80 15.37 18.05 -15.43
C VAL A 80 15.32 16.73 -16.17
N THR A 81 15.97 15.71 -15.60
CA THR A 81 15.92 14.33 -16.08
C THR A 81 15.01 13.54 -15.16
N VAL A 82 14.00 12.87 -15.72
CA VAL A 82 13.02 12.07 -14.97
C VAL A 82 13.06 10.64 -15.49
N SER A 83 12.97 9.66 -14.59
CA SER A 83 12.80 8.25 -14.95
C SER A 83 11.44 8.02 -15.62
N SER A 84 11.23 6.87 -16.27
CA SER A 84 9.89 6.54 -16.77
C SER A 84 8.92 6.35 -15.59
N PHE A 85 7.68 6.82 -15.77
CA PHE A 85 6.61 6.69 -14.77
C PHE A 85 5.23 6.71 -15.45
N PHE A 86 4.18 6.40 -14.70
CA PHE A 86 2.80 6.47 -15.18
C PHE A 86 2.13 7.76 -14.68
N MET A 87 1.34 8.40 -15.54
CA MET A 87 0.55 9.59 -15.21
C MET A 87 -0.91 9.35 -15.57
N ASP A 88 -1.84 9.83 -14.75
CA ASP A 88 -3.28 9.76 -15.07
C ASP A 88 -3.57 10.48 -16.39
N GLU A 89 -4.43 9.90 -17.22
CA GLU A 89 -4.84 10.48 -18.51
C GLU A 89 -5.71 11.74 -18.34
N THR A 90 -6.53 11.76 -17.27
CA THR A 90 -7.43 12.87 -16.93
C THR A 90 -7.31 13.21 -15.46
N GLU A 91 -7.66 14.44 -15.09
CA GLU A 91 -7.77 14.84 -13.69
C GLU A 91 -8.75 13.93 -12.91
N VAL A 92 -8.52 13.82 -11.60
CA VAL A 92 -9.39 13.04 -10.71
C VAL A 92 -10.81 13.60 -10.73
N THR A 93 -11.77 12.77 -11.12
CA THR A 93 -13.18 13.17 -11.16
C THR A 93 -13.79 13.22 -9.76
N ASN A 94 -14.83 14.05 -9.59
CA ASN A 94 -15.60 14.11 -8.34
C ASN A 94 -16.20 12.76 -7.92
N ALA A 95 -16.48 11.86 -8.87
CA ALA A 95 -16.99 10.53 -8.56
C ALA A 95 -15.88 9.62 -7.98
N GLN A 96 -14.71 9.59 -8.61
CA GLN A 96 -13.54 8.86 -8.12
C GLN A 96 -13.12 9.36 -6.73
N TYR A 97 -13.13 10.67 -6.52
CA TYR A 97 -12.82 11.24 -5.20
C TYR A 97 -13.82 10.79 -4.13
N ARG A 98 -15.12 10.71 -4.43
CA ARG A 98 -16.12 10.19 -3.49
C ARG A 98 -15.87 8.73 -3.12
N GLU A 99 -15.48 7.91 -4.08
CA GLU A 99 -15.14 6.50 -3.81
C GLU A 99 -13.93 6.39 -2.89
N PHE A 100 -12.92 7.23 -3.09
CA PHE A 100 -11.79 7.32 -2.18
C PHE A 100 -12.21 7.75 -0.76
N ILE A 101 -13.09 8.74 -0.62
CA ILE A 101 -13.61 9.13 0.70
C ILE A 101 -14.39 7.99 1.36
N ASN A 102 -15.18 7.23 0.60
CA ASN A 102 -15.90 6.07 1.13
C ASN A 102 -14.91 4.99 1.59
N TYR A 103 -13.86 4.71 0.81
CA TYR A 103 -12.82 3.77 1.21
C TYR A 103 -12.11 4.19 2.51
N VAL A 104 -11.78 5.48 2.65
CA VAL A 104 -11.16 6.03 3.88
C VAL A 104 -12.13 5.98 5.05
N ARG A 105 -13.41 6.30 4.83
CA ARG A 105 -14.45 6.18 5.85
C ARG A 105 -14.58 4.74 6.34
N ASP A 106 -14.65 3.79 5.42
CA ASP A 106 -14.78 2.37 5.72
C ASP A 106 -13.54 1.82 6.43
N SER A 107 -12.34 2.26 6.05
CA SER A 107 -11.10 1.85 6.71
C SER A 107 -11.00 2.36 8.15
N ILE A 108 -11.40 3.61 8.41
CA ILE A 108 -11.45 4.18 9.77
C ILE A 108 -12.48 3.43 10.61
N ALA A 109 -13.69 3.20 10.09
CA ALA A 109 -14.73 2.45 10.79
C ALA A 109 -14.25 1.04 11.16
N ARG A 110 -13.67 0.30 10.21
CA ARG A 110 -13.10 -1.04 10.46
C ARG A 110 -11.98 -1.00 11.48
N THR A 111 -11.12 0.01 11.45
CA THR A 111 -10.03 0.13 12.43
C THR A 111 -10.58 0.31 13.84
N LEU A 112 -11.54 1.22 14.02
CA LEU A 112 -12.16 1.45 15.33
C LEU A 112 -12.92 0.22 15.84
N LEU A 113 -13.64 -0.48 14.95
CA LEU A 113 -14.33 -1.72 15.30
C LEU A 113 -13.35 -2.85 15.63
N ALA A 114 -12.26 -3.00 14.88
CA ALA A 114 -11.23 -4.02 15.11
C ALA A 114 -10.47 -3.77 16.43
N GLU A 115 -10.22 -2.51 16.77
CA GLU A 115 -9.61 -2.11 18.04
C GLU A 115 -10.53 -2.48 19.21
N ALA A 116 -11.81 -2.11 19.16
CA ALA A 116 -12.77 -2.48 20.18
C ALA A 116 -13.03 -3.99 20.27
N ALA A 117 -13.04 -4.70 19.13
CA ALA A 117 -13.12 -6.16 19.10
C ALA A 117 -11.91 -6.83 19.77
N GLY A 118 -10.72 -6.23 19.59
CA GLY A 118 -9.48 -6.67 20.22
C GLY A 118 -9.52 -6.58 21.75
N ASP A 119 -10.20 -5.58 22.30
CA ASP A 119 -10.39 -5.39 23.74
C ASP A 119 -11.56 -6.23 24.30
N ALA A 120 -12.59 -6.47 23.48
CA ALA A 120 -13.80 -7.19 23.88
C ALA A 120 -13.63 -8.73 23.98
N GLY A 121 -12.52 -9.29 23.46
CA GLY A 121 -12.10 -10.67 23.76
C GLY A 121 -13.10 -11.76 23.41
N GLY A 122 -13.78 -11.68 22.25
CA GLY A 122 -14.76 -12.67 21.80
C GLY A 122 -14.40 -13.35 20.49
N THR A 123 -14.69 -14.65 20.37
CA THR A 123 -14.68 -15.39 19.10
C THR A 123 -15.98 -15.10 18.35
N GLY A 124 -15.88 -14.58 17.13
CA GLY A 124 -17.02 -14.14 16.32
C GLY A 124 -18.04 -15.24 16.07
N ASN A 125 -19.30 -14.99 16.46
CA ASN A 125 -20.45 -15.86 16.18
C ASN A 125 -21.41 -15.24 15.14
N GLY A 126 -20.98 -14.20 14.40
CA GLY A 126 -21.79 -13.56 13.36
C GLY A 126 -22.79 -12.51 13.85
N THR A 127 -22.78 -12.15 15.14
CA THR A 127 -23.78 -11.26 15.76
C THR A 127 -23.16 -10.20 16.68
N GLY A 128 -21.90 -9.83 16.48
CA GLY A 128 -21.26 -8.84 17.36
C GLY A 128 -19.95 -8.29 16.84
N ILE A 129 -19.41 -7.32 17.56
CA ILE A 129 -18.19 -6.61 17.16
C ILE A 129 -16.97 -7.49 16.91
N ALA A 130 -16.91 -8.66 17.56
CA ALA A 130 -15.86 -9.66 17.40
C ALA A 130 -15.60 -10.08 15.94
N ASP A 131 -16.61 -10.01 15.07
CA ASP A 131 -16.47 -10.37 13.66
C ASP A 131 -15.54 -9.42 12.89
N TYR A 132 -15.37 -8.18 13.39
CA TYR A 132 -14.53 -7.14 12.81
C TYR A 132 -13.08 -7.16 13.31
N ALA A 133 -12.68 -8.17 14.09
CA ALA A 133 -11.31 -8.31 14.56
C ALA A 133 -10.28 -8.37 13.40
N TYR A 134 -9.03 -7.97 13.69
CA TYR A 134 -7.95 -8.03 12.71
C TYR A 134 -7.74 -9.45 12.16
N LEU A 135 -7.37 -9.55 10.88
CA LEU A 135 -7.16 -10.83 10.19
C LEU A 135 -6.15 -11.74 10.89
N ALA A 136 -5.10 -11.16 11.47
CA ALA A 136 -4.09 -11.93 12.20
C ALA A 136 -4.68 -12.65 13.42
N LYS A 137 -5.60 -11.99 14.15
CA LYS A 137 -6.28 -12.57 15.33
C LYS A 137 -7.34 -13.61 14.96
N LYS A 138 -7.91 -13.52 13.76
CA LYS A 138 -8.94 -14.45 13.25
C LYS A 138 -8.36 -15.73 12.66
N ALA A 139 -7.04 -15.78 12.44
CA ALA A 139 -6.40 -16.93 11.81
C ALA A 139 -6.30 -18.11 12.80
N ASP A 140 -7.18 -19.10 12.66
CA ASP A 140 -7.17 -20.34 13.47
C ASP A 140 -5.88 -21.18 13.31
N ASN A 141 -5.12 -20.96 12.23
CA ASN A 141 -3.85 -21.64 11.93
C ASN A 141 -2.74 -20.62 11.65
N ALA A 142 -2.46 -19.73 12.61
CA ALA A 142 -1.32 -18.83 12.50
C ALA A 142 -0.03 -19.64 12.28
N THR A 143 0.73 -19.27 11.25
CA THR A 143 2.05 -19.88 11.05
C THR A 143 2.96 -19.47 12.22
N PRO A 144 3.93 -20.31 12.65
CA PRO A 144 4.88 -19.92 13.69
C PRO A 144 5.63 -18.60 13.41
N TYR A 145 5.74 -18.24 12.12
CA TYR A 145 6.29 -16.96 11.70
C TYR A 145 5.38 -15.77 11.99
N GLN A 146 4.06 -15.93 11.84
CA GLN A 146 3.08 -14.88 12.17
C GLN A 146 2.98 -14.65 13.68
N GLU A 147 2.98 -15.71 14.48
CA GLU A 147 3.04 -15.59 15.95
C GLU A 147 4.33 -14.91 16.41
N TYR A 148 5.46 -15.23 15.76
CA TYR A 148 6.72 -14.54 16.01
C TYR A 148 6.63 -13.04 15.67
N LEU A 149 6.09 -12.67 14.51
CA LEU A 149 5.91 -11.27 14.11
C LEU A 149 5.01 -10.51 15.09
N GLU A 150 3.92 -11.13 15.56
CA GLU A 150 3.06 -10.54 16.59
C GLU A 150 3.80 -10.34 17.92
N SER A 151 4.64 -11.31 18.33
CA SER A 151 5.42 -11.24 19.58
C SER A 151 6.48 -10.14 19.58
N GLN A 152 7.05 -9.83 18.40
CA GLN A 152 8.03 -8.76 18.25
C GLN A 152 7.37 -7.37 18.24
N GLY A 153 6.04 -7.32 18.12
CA GLY A 153 5.29 -6.10 17.88
C GLY A 153 5.47 -5.57 16.47
N GLY A 154 4.46 -4.84 15.98
CA GLY A 154 4.56 -4.14 14.71
C GLY A 154 5.50 -2.94 14.77
N ARG A 155 6.01 -2.58 13.60
CA ARG A 155 6.68 -1.28 13.40
C ARG A 155 5.62 -0.19 13.48
N ASP A 156 5.95 0.93 14.13
CA ASP A 156 5.03 2.08 14.23
C ASP A 156 4.61 2.55 12.82
N GLY A 157 3.33 2.39 12.48
CA GLY A 157 2.74 2.72 11.17
C GLY A 157 2.63 1.56 10.17
N TYR A 158 3.24 0.41 10.44
CA TYR A 158 3.04 -0.82 9.67
C TYR A 158 3.15 -2.04 10.59
N ASP A 159 1.98 -2.51 11.04
CA ASP A 159 1.85 -3.67 11.89
C ASP A 159 1.09 -4.75 11.11
N ASP A 160 1.79 -5.83 10.72
CA ASP A 160 1.19 -6.94 9.98
C ASP A 160 0.12 -7.66 10.82
N SER A 161 0.17 -7.52 12.15
CA SER A 161 -0.87 -8.03 13.05
C SER A 161 -2.17 -7.21 12.98
N LYS A 162 -2.11 -5.94 12.57
CA LYS A 162 -3.26 -5.02 12.50
C LYS A 162 -3.87 -4.91 11.10
N ARG A 163 -3.85 -6.01 10.34
CA ARG A 163 -4.49 -6.05 9.03
C ARG A 163 -6.01 -6.14 9.14
N LEU A 164 -6.69 -5.17 8.53
CA LEU A 164 -8.16 -5.09 8.53
C LEU A 164 -8.79 -6.22 7.70
N ASP A 165 -9.87 -6.80 8.22
CA ASP A 165 -10.73 -7.71 7.46
C ASP A 165 -11.73 -6.89 6.62
N TRP A 166 -11.61 -6.99 5.29
CA TRP A 166 -12.51 -6.34 4.33
C TRP A 166 -13.69 -7.22 3.90
N SER A 167 -13.71 -8.49 4.31
CA SER A 167 -14.75 -9.45 3.90
C SER A 167 -16.09 -9.21 4.62
N VAL A 168 -16.04 -8.70 5.85
CA VAL A 168 -17.24 -8.43 6.66
C VAL A 168 -17.88 -7.11 6.22
N PRO A 169 -19.17 -7.07 5.85
CA PRO A 169 -19.84 -5.83 5.47
C PRO A 169 -20.00 -4.86 6.65
N LEU A 170 -19.97 -3.56 6.37
CA LEU A 170 -20.30 -2.52 7.34
C LEU A 170 -21.77 -2.13 7.21
N HIS A 171 -22.43 -1.94 8.35
CA HIS A 171 -23.80 -1.46 8.44
C HIS A 171 -23.78 0.04 8.75
N TRP A 172 -24.21 0.86 7.80
CA TRP A 172 -24.22 2.33 7.95
C TRP A 172 -25.57 2.88 8.44
N ASN A 173 -26.66 2.15 8.20
CA ASN A 173 -28.00 2.52 8.66
C ASN A 173 -28.16 2.20 10.13
N THR A 174 -28.67 3.14 10.92
CA THR A 174 -28.88 2.96 12.37
C THR A 174 -29.82 1.80 12.72
N SER A 175 -30.71 1.42 11.81
CA SER A 175 -31.66 0.32 12.00
C SER A 175 -31.02 -1.06 11.86
N ASP A 176 -29.87 -1.15 11.20
CA ASP A 176 -29.20 -2.41 10.87
C ASP A 176 -28.00 -2.70 11.79
N TYR A 177 -27.84 -1.92 12.88
CA TYR A 177 -26.71 -2.08 13.79
C TYR A 177 -26.86 -3.37 14.62
N PRO A 178 -25.84 -4.25 14.62
CA PRO A 178 -25.94 -5.56 15.27
C PRO A 178 -25.94 -5.47 16.81
N ASP A 179 -25.20 -4.52 17.38
CA ASP A 179 -25.09 -4.34 18.82
C ASP A 179 -24.92 -2.86 19.23
N VAL A 180 -24.99 -2.60 20.54
CA VAL A 180 -24.86 -1.24 21.12
C VAL A 180 -23.41 -0.73 21.04
N GLN A 181 -22.42 -1.61 21.13
CA GLN A 181 -21.00 -1.23 21.08
C GLN A 181 -20.62 -0.72 19.68
N TYR A 182 -21.05 -1.42 18.64
CA TYR A 182 -20.95 -1.03 17.24
C TYR A 182 -21.58 0.34 17.02
N ALA A 183 -22.77 0.58 17.60
CA ALA A 183 -23.43 1.87 17.51
C ALA A 183 -22.60 2.99 18.15
N GLU A 184 -22.05 2.77 19.34
CA GLU A 184 -21.21 3.75 20.05
C GLU A 184 -19.94 4.09 19.27
N ILE A 185 -19.26 3.07 18.74
CA ILE A 185 -18.00 3.23 18.02
C ILE A 185 -18.21 3.93 16.69
N LEU A 186 -19.22 3.52 15.91
CA LEU A 186 -19.54 4.23 14.67
C LEU A 186 -20.00 5.66 14.96
N GLU A 187 -20.84 5.88 15.98
CA GLU A 187 -21.31 7.22 16.34
C GLU A 187 -20.15 8.13 16.74
N SER A 188 -19.07 7.57 17.31
CA SER A 188 -17.85 8.32 17.61
C SER A 188 -17.22 8.96 16.37
N MET A 189 -17.42 8.43 15.16
CA MET A 189 -16.90 9.03 13.92
C MET A 189 -17.66 10.27 13.46
N TYR A 190 -18.88 10.46 13.96
CA TYR A 190 -19.74 11.58 13.60
C TYR A 190 -19.53 12.76 14.56
N LEU A 191 -19.95 13.95 14.13
CA LEU A 191 -19.91 15.14 14.98
C LEU A 191 -20.74 14.90 16.25
N PRO A 192 -20.31 15.38 17.43
CA PRO A 192 -21.10 15.27 18.64
C PRO A 192 -22.40 16.08 18.51
N LYS A 193 -23.46 15.66 19.21
CA LYS A 193 -24.80 16.30 19.14
C LYS A 193 -24.77 17.82 19.36
N ALA A 194 -23.84 18.32 20.17
CA ALA A 194 -23.68 19.75 20.44
C ALA A 194 -23.15 20.57 19.25
N GLU A 195 -22.41 19.95 18.34
CA GLU A 195 -21.82 20.60 17.16
C GLU A 195 -22.68 20.40 15.89
N ARG A 196 -23.73 19.57 15.95
CA ARG A 196 -24.62 19.29 14.81
C ARG A 196 -25.55 20.46 14.54
N ILE A 197 -25.46 21.02 13.33
CA ILE A 197 -26.46 21.95 12.81
C ILE A 197 -27.65 21.12 12.29
N ASN A 198 -28.90 21.52 12.60
CA ASN A 198 -30.13 20.83 12.20
C ASN A 198 -30.26 19.37 12.68
N ASN A 199 -29.47 18.96 13.68
CA ASN A 199 -29.41 17.58 14.17
C ASN A 199 -29.05 16.54 13.08
N GLU A 200 -28.37 16.98 12.02
CA GLU A 200 -27.93 16.11 10.93
C GLU A 200 -26.70 15.27 11.34
N ARG A 201 -26.72 13.98 11.02
CA ARG A 201 -25.62 13.06 11.30
C ARG A 201 -24.53 13.20 10.23
N ILE A 202 -23.60 14.13 10.43
CA ILE A 202 -22.49 14.39 9.53
C ILE A 202 -21.18 13.84 10.12
N ILE A 203 -20.36 13.21 9.28
CA ILE A 203 -19.05 12.67 9.67
C ILE A 203 -18.14 13.82 10.08
N ASP A 204 -17.37 13.63 11.14
CA ASP A 204 -16.37 14.61 11.55
C ASP A 204 -15.18 14.59 10.56
N SER A 205 -15.12 15.59 9.68
CA SER A 205 -14.05 15.70 8.67
C SER A 205 -12.66 15.84 9.30
N ARG A 206 -12.56 16.30 10.56
CA ARG A 206 -11.29 16.41 11.29
C ARG A 206 -10.64 15.04 11.54
N LYS A 207 -11.45 13.97 11.54
CA LYS A 207 -10.99 12.59 11.72
C LYS A 207 -10.55 11.94 10.40
N LEU A 208 -10.95 12.51 9.26
CA LEU A 208 -10.57 12.03 7.94
C LEU A 208 -9.16 12.51 7.56
N LYS A 209 -8.14 11.94 8.21
CA LYS A 209 -6.74 12.22 7.94
C LYS A 209 -6.07 11.05 7.23
N TYR A 210 -5.41 11.33 6.12
CA TYR A 210 -4.52 10.38 5.46
C TYR A 210 -3.14 10.50 6.07
N ALA A 211 -2.64 9.40 6.63
CA ALA A 211 -1.25 9.31 7.06
C ALA A 211 -0.46 8.55 5.98
N TYR A 212 0.64 9.14 5.54
CA TYR A 212 1.56 8.49 4.62
C TYR A 212 2.99 8.61 5.13
N GLN A 213 3.82 7.67 4.71
CA GLN A 213 5.20 7.57 5.15
C GLN A 213 6.10 7.36 3.95
N TRP A 214 7.27 8.01 3.96
CA TRP A 214 8.28 7.84 2.94
C TRP A 214 9.67 7.80 3.58
N GLU A 215 10.60 7.13 2.91
CA GLU A 215 11.98 7.03 3.37
C GLU A 215 12.80 8.17 2.74
N ASP A 216 13.53 8.90 3.57
CA ASP A 216 14.58 9.81 3.12
C ASP A 216 15.82 8.98 2.73
N ILE A 217 15.82 8.54 1.47
CA ILE A 217 16.85 7.67 0.91
C ILE A 217 18.19 8.42 0.84
N GLU A 218 18.21 9.72 0.56
CA GLU A 218 19.45 10.48 0.41
C GLU A 218 20.24 10.52 1.72
N SER A 219 19.55 10.82 2.82
CA SER A 219 20.15 10.80 4.16
C SER A 219 20.56 9.39 4.58
N ALA A 220 19.76 8.36 4.28
CA ALA A 220 20.08 6.97 4.59
C ALA A 220 21.33 6.46 3.87
N VAL A 221 21.46 6.81 2.57
CA VAL A 221 22.62 6.44 1.75
C VAL A 221 23.88 7.16 2.24
N LYS A 222 23.78 8.45 2.59
CA LYS A 222 24.91 9.24 3.12
C LYS A 222 25.47 8.64 4.40
N ASP A 223 24.60 8.24 5.31
CA ASP A 223 24.96 7.65 6.60
C ASP A 223 25.28 6.15 6.53
N LYS A 224 25.08 5.52 5.36
CA LYS A 224 25.24 4.07 5.12
C LYS A 224 24.49 3.21 6.14
N SER A 225 23.38 3.71 6.65
CA SER A 225 22.58 3.02 7.66
C SER A 225 21.12 3.00 7.24
N ARG A 226 20.43 1.91 7.58
CA ARG A 226 18.97 1.81 7.44
C ARG A 226 18.37 1.89 8.82
N GLY A 227 17.22 2.53 8.95
CA GLY A 227 16.56 2.64 10.23
C GLY A 227 15.36 3.59 10.20
N GLU A 228 14.58 3.53 11.27
CA GLU A 228 13.35 4.31 11.40
C GLU A 228 13.58 5.82 11.40
N LYS A 229 14.78 6.29 11.77
CA LYS A 229 15.15 7.71 11.73
C LYS A 229 15.02 8.36 10.35
N TYR A 230 15.04 7.58 9.27
CA TYR A 230 14.86 8.08 7.90
C TYR A 230 13.42 8.00 7.42
N LEU A 231 12.54 7.36 8.19
CA LEU A 231 11.13 7.30 7.87
C LEU A 231 10.48 8.62 8.27
N LYS A 232 10.00 9.37 7.28
CA LYS A 232 9.19 10.56 7.49
C LYS A 232 7.73 10.17 7.49
N LYS A 233 6.95 10.78 8.38
CA LYS A 233 5.51 10.59 8.50
C LYS A 233 4.84 11.94 8.39
N GLU A 234 3.79 12.00 7.58
CA GLU A 234 2.96 13.18 7.47
C GLU A 234 1.49 12.78 7.46
N SER A 235 0.66 13.62 8.09
CA SER A 235 -0.78 13.46 8.12
C SER A 235 -1.46 14.65 7.46
N ILE A 236 -2.27 14.41 6.43
CA ILE A 236 -2.99 15.44 5.70
C ILE A 236 -4.49 15.23 5.89
N ALA A 237 -5.23 16.31 6.15
CA ALA A 237 -6.69 16.27 6.14
C ALA A 237 -7.17 16.08 4.70
N ILE A 238 -7.87 14.97 4.45
CA ILE A 238 -8.28 14.60 3.08
C ILE A 238 -9.46 15.45 2.63
N TYR A 239 -10.38 15.71 3.55
CA TYR A 239 -11.61 16.43 3.27
C TYR A 239 -11.57 17.76 4.02
N PRO A 240 -11.72 18.90 3.33
CA PRO A 240 -11.72 20.18 4.00
C PRO A 240 -12.99 20.33 4.85
N ASP A 241 -12.96 21.21 5.85
CA ASP A 241 -14.11 21.48 6.72
C ASP A 241 -15.38 21.71 5.87
N THR A 242 -16.53 21.16 6.28
CA THR A 242 -17.80 21.34 5.56
C THR A 242 -18.18 22.82 5.43
N THR A 243 -17.67 23.68 6.31
CA THR A 243 -17.83 25.14 6.28
C THR A 243 -16.87 25.86 5.33
N VAL A 244 -15.84 25.18 4.81
CA VAL A 244 -14.82 25.78 3.92
C VAL A 244 -15.46 26.37 2.67
N TRP A 245 -16.48 25.70 2.14
CA TRP A 245 -17.15 26.11 0.90
C TRP A 245 -17.91 27.42 1.10
N VAL A 246 -18.42 27.69 2.29
CA VAL A 246 -19.05 28.97 2.60
C VAL A 246 -17.98 30.05 2.79
N LYS A 247 -16.86 29.72 3.44
CA LYS A 247 -15.76 30.66 3.70
C LYS A 247 -15.05 31.10 2.43
N ASP A 248 -14.65 30.16 1.58
CA ASP A 248 -13.83 30.42 0.39
C ASP A 248 -14.66 31.04 -0.74
N PHE A 249 -15.93 30.66 -0.88
CA PHE A 249 -16.82 31.19 -1.92
C PHE A 249 -17.64 32.42 -1.49
N ASN A 250 -17.51 32.89 -0.24
CA ASN A 250 -18.11 34.15 0.19
C ASN A 250 -17.62 35.35 -0.65
N TYR A 251 -16.41 35.27 -1.21
CA TYR A 251 -15.88 36.29 -2.12
C TYR A 251 -16.51 36.26 -3.52
N ALA A 252 -17.03 35.12 -3.98
CA ALA A 252 -17.69 35.01 -5.28
C ALA A 252 -19.04 35.75 -5.29
N TYR A 253 -19.78 35.71 -4.18
CA TYR A 253 -21.06 36.42 -4.05
C TYR A 253 -20.93 37.94 -3.90
N LYS A 254 -19.78 38.45 -3.43
CA LYS A 254 -19.57 39.90 -3.22
C LYS A 254 -19.04 40.64 -4.47
N ARG A 255 -18.76 39.94 -5.59
CA ARG A 255 -18.37 40.56 -6.87
C ARG A 255 -19.52 40.63 -7.86
N ARG A 256 -20.61 41.29 -7.47
CA ARG A 256 -21.54 41.88 -8.45
C ARG A 256 -21.97 43.27 -7.95
N PRO A 257 -21.10 44.29 -8.04
CA PRO A 257 -21.59 45.66 -8.04
C PRO A 257 -22.29 45.92 -9.38
N LEU A 258 -23.42 46.62 -9.30
CA LEU A 258 -24.16 47.21 -10.42
C LEU A 258 -23.25 48.11 -11.26
#